data_AF-J9EKM2-F1
#
_entry.id   AF-J9EKM2-F1
#
_cell.length_a   1.000
_cell.length_b   1.000
_cell.length_c   1.000
_cell.angle_alpha   90.00
_cell.angle_beta   90.00
_cell.angle_gamma   90.00
#
_symmetry.space_group_name_H-M   'P 1'
#
loop_
_entity.id
_entity.type
_entity.pdbx_description
1 polymer ?
#
loop_
_entity_poly.entity_id
_entity_poly.type
_entity_poly.pdbx_seq_one_letter_code
_entity_poly.pdbx_strand_id
1 'polypeptide(L)'
;KKPRSSRYPEPNFWPFVSKYTHKAVLDQIATSNQIKTEIGKSRAWVRILLNENTIENYLNLLSRNNITLSKFYEKWAFLRDTERMNVLSGYMKGLARLTVEAPVNSFFLNTWTPTPLILSGLITGEPAR
;
A
#
# COMPACT_ATOMS: atom_id res chain seq x y z
N LYS A 1 30.30 4.51 -3.51
CA LYS A 1 29.77 3.29 -4.17
C LYS A 1 28.28 3.47 -4.34
N LYS A 2 27.76 3.62 -5.57
CA LYS A 2 26.30 3.62 -5.80
C LYS A 2 25.75 2.27 -5.30
N PRO A 3 24.69 2.23 -4.47
CA PRO A 3 24.08 0.96 -4.10
C PRO A 3 23.65 0.25 -5.38
N ARG A 4 23.82 -1.08 -5.43
CA ARG A 4 23.29 -1.91 -6.52
C ARG A 4 21.81 -1.54 -6.66
N SER A 5 21.44 -0.84 -7.73
CA SER A 5 20.04 -0.53 -8.00
C SER A 5 19.29 -1.87 -8.03
N SER A 6 18.19 -1.96 -7.28
CA SER A 6 17.28 -3.09 -7.38
C SER A 6 16.92 -3.31 -8.85
N ARG A 7 16.78 -4.58 -9.24
CA ARG A 7 16.46 -4.97 -10.62
C ARG A 7 15.09 -4.46 -11.09
N TYR A 8 14.31 -3.88 -10.18
CA TYR A 8 12.93 -3.48 -10.36
C TYR A 8 12.67 -2.08 -9.79
N PRO A 9 11.69 -1.34 -10.33
CA PRO A 9 11.26 -0.08 -9.75
C PRO A 9 10.78 -0.26 -8.30
N GLU A 10 11.01 0.76 -7.48
CA GLU A 10 10.67 0.80 -6.06
C GLU A 10 9.61 1.87 -5.77
N PRO A 11 8.36 1.71 -6.26
CA PRO A 11 7.29 2.62 -5.91
C PRO A 11 7.11 2.62 -4.38
N ASN A 12 7.04 3.81 -3.80
CA ASN A 12 6.98 3.99 -2.35
C ASN A 12 5.90 5.00 -2.00
N PHE A 13 4.93 4.55 -1.20
CA PHE A 13 3.83 5.37 -0.71
C PHE A 13 3.83 5.50 0.82
N TRP A 14 4.83 4.95 1.51
CA TRP A 14 4.94 5.00 2.97
C TRP A 14 4.98 6.42 3.53
N PRO A 15 5.77 7.37 2.97
CA PRO A 15 5.80 8.75 3.46
C PRO A 15 4.44 9.46 3.42
N PHE A 16 3.56 9.03 2.52
CA PHE A 16 2.20 9.52 2.44
C PHE A 16 1.30 8.86 3.49
N VAL A 17 1.16 7.53 3.45
CA VAL A 17 0.17 6.83 4.30
C VAL A 17 0.51 6.92 5.79
N SER A 18 1.80 6.90 6.16
CA SER A 18 2.24 6.96 7.56
C SER A 18 1.79 8.21 8.31
N LYS A 19 1.53 9.32 7.61
CA LYS A 19 1.01 10.57 8.21
C LYS A 19 -0.44 10.44 8.69
N TYR A 20 -1.19 9.48 8.16
CA TYR A 20 -2.61 9.28 8.42
C TYR A 20 -2.91 7.93 9.09
N THR A 21 -1.91 7.07 9.17
CA THR A 21 -1.98 5.79 9.88
C THR A 21 -2.14 6.03 11.38
N HIS A 22 -3.10 5.33 11.99
CA HIS A 22 -3.32 5.43 13.43
C HIS A 22 -2.10 4.87 14.18
N LYS A 23 -1.83 5.42 15.37
CA LYS A 23 -0.65 5.07 16.19
C LYS A 23 -0.53 3.56 16.43
N ALA A 24 -1.63 2.86 16.70
CA ALA A 24 -1.61 1.41 16.94
C ALA A 24 -1.00 0.62 15.76
N VAL A 25 -1.40 0.94 14.52
CA VAL A 25 -0.86 0.29 13.31
C VAL A 25 0.60 0.69 13.08
N LEU A 26 0.96 1.94 13.34
CA LEU A 26 2.37 2.39 13.27
C LEU A 26 3.25 1.62 14.27
N ASP A 27 2.79 1.46 15.51
CA ASP A 27 3.51 0.76 16.57
C ASP A 27 3.65 -0.75 16.24
N GLN A 28 2.61 -1.37 15.68
CA GLN A 28 2.67 -2.76 15.19
C GLN A 28 3.72 -2.94 14.07
N ILE A 29 3.78 -2.01 13.12
CA ILE A 29 4.81 -2.03 12.07
C ILE A 29 6.20 -1.76 12.66
N ALA A 30 6.32 -0.84 13.62
CA ALA A 30 7.58 -0.49 14.25
C ALA A 30 8.19 -1.63 15.08
N THR A 31 7.35 -2.45 15.72
CA THR A 31 7.77 -3.62 16.51
C THR A 31 8.09 -4.85 15.64
N SER A 32 7.79 -4.80 14.33
CA SER A 32 8.06 -5.90 13.39
C SER A 32 9.56 -6.03 13.10
N ASN A 33 10.18 -7.07 13.66
CA ASN A 33 11.63 -7.29 13.56
C ASN A 33 12.13 -7.67 12.16
N GLN A 34 11.27 -8.10 11.22
CA GLN A 34 11.66 -8.46 9.85
C GLN A 34 11.44 -7.33 8.83
N ILE A 35 10.75 -6.24 9.21
CA ILE A 35 10.47 -5.11 8.32
C ILE A 35 11.55 -4.05 8.50
N LYS A 36 12.32 -3.79 7.42
CA LYS A 36 13.54 -2.97 7.43
C LYS A 36 13.52 -1.80 6.45
N THR A 37 12.56 -1.77 5.53
CA THR A 37 12.48 -0.77 4.45
C THR A 37 11.13 -0.08 4.44
N GLU A 38 11.04 1.11 3.84
CA GLU A 38 9.77 1.79 3.63
C GLU A 38 8.82 1.00 2.73
N ILE A 39 9.34 0.29 1.72
CA ILE A 39 8.57 -0.66 0.90
C ILE A 39 7.95 -1.74 1.80
N GLY A 40 8.75 -2.31 2.71
CA GLY A 40 8.29 -3.27 3.71
C GLY A 40 7.17 -2.72 4.58
N LYS A 41 7.31 -1.48 5.07
CA LYS A 41 6.28 -0.81 5.87
C LYS A 41 5.00 -0.57 5.07
N SER A 42 5.11 -0.09 3.83
CA SER A 42 3.99 0.07 2.89
C SER A 42 3.22 -1.23 2.67
N ARG A 43 3.93 -2.34 2.43
CA ARG A 43 3.30 -3.64 2.16
C ARG A 43 2.73 -4.28 3.42
N ALA A 44 3.42 -4.16 4.56
CA ALA A 44 2.91 -4.59 5.86
C ALA A 44 1.62 -3.84 6.22
N TRP A 45 1.60 -2.52 6.01
CA TRP A 45 0.43 -1.69 6.23
C TRP A 45 -0.80 -2.18 5.45
N VAL A 46 -0.67 -2.42 4.14
CA VAL A 46 -1.79 -2.97 3.34
C VAL A 46 -2.29 -4.29 3.93
N ARG A 47 -1.38 -5.20 4.31
CA ARG A 47 -1.76 -6.50 4.89
C ARG A 47 -2.45 -6.36 6.25
N ILE A 48 -1.98 -5.47 7.13
CA ILE A 48 -2.63 -5.18 8.42
C ILE A 48 -4.06 -4.70 8.17
N LEU A 49 -4.25 -3.71 7.29
CA LEU A 49 -5.57 -3.15 7.02
C LEU A 49 -6.54 -4.15 6.38
N LEU A 50 -6.02 -5.10 5.60
CA LEU A 50 -6.82 -6.20 5.05
C LEU A 50 -7.22 -7.20 6.12
N ASN A 51 -6.28 -7.64 6.96
CA ASN A 51 -6.56 -8.59 8.03
C ASN A 51 -7.56 -8.00 9.06
N GLU A 52 -7.52 -6.69 9.30
CA GLU A 52 -8.40 -5.98 10.23
C GLU A 52 -9.70 -5.46 9.56
N ASN A 53 -9.90 -5.68 8.26
CA ASN A 53 -11.03 -5.15 7.49
C ASN A 53 -11.21 -3.62 7.60
N THR A 54 -10.10 -2.88 7.71
CA THR A 54 -10.11 -1.41 7.87
C THR A 54 -9.64 -0.64 6.63
N ILE A 55 -9.24 -1.33 5.56
CA ILE A 55 -8.69 -0.69 4.36
C ILE A 55 -9.63 0.35 3.72
N GLU A 56 -10.94 0.09 3.70
CA GLU A 56 -11.92 1.01 3.14
C GLU A 56 -11.93 2.34 3.91
N ASN A 57 -11.90 2.28 5.24
CA ASN A 57 -11.90 3.46 6.11
C ASN A 57 -10.67 4.33 5.85
N TYR A 58 -9.50 3.71 5.68
CA TYR A 58 -8.27 4.43 5.35
C TYR A 58 -8.31 5.04 3.95
N LEU A 59 -8.82 4.32 2.94
CA LEU A 59 -8.96 4.88 1.58
C LEU A 59 -9.94 6.06 1.54
N ASN A 60 -11.04 5.97 2.28
CA ASN A 60 -12.01 7.07 2.45
C ASN A 60 -11.39 8.28 3.17
N LEU A 61 -10.58 8.05 4.20
CA LEU A 61 -9.86 9.12 4.91
C LEU A 61 -8.84 9.82 4.00
N LEU A 62 -8.03 9.03 3.28
CA LEU A 62 -6.96 9.54 2.43
C LEU A 62 -7.51 10.33 1.24
N SER A 63 -8.57 9.84 0.59
CA SER A 63 -9.20 10.48 -0.59
C SER A 63 -9.83 11.85 -0.28
N ARG A 64 -10.27 12.09 0.95
CA ARG A 64 -10.85 13.38 1.36
C ARG A 64 -9.80 14.50 1.52
N ASN A 65 -8.51 14.16 1.68
CA ASN A 65 -7.46 15.15 1.93
C ASN A 65 -6.79 15.63 0.64
N ASN A 66 -7.54 16.35 -0.20
CA ASN A 66 -7.09 16.81 -1.52
C ASN A 66 -5.84 17.70 -1.48
N ILE A 67 -5.70 18.56 -0.46
CA ILE A 67 -4.53 19.46 -0.31
C ILE A 67 -3.25 18.66 -0.06
N THR A 68 -3.34 17.54 0.65
CA THR A 68 -2.14 16.72 0.89
C THR A 68 -1.92 15.75 -0.24
N LEU A 69 -2.97 15.17 -0.81
CA LEU A 69 -2.86 14.33 -2.01
C LEU A 69 -2.14 15.07 -3.14
N SER A 70 -2.40 16.37 -3.33
CA SER A 70 -1.70 17.15 -4.38
C SER A 70 -0.20 17.31 -4.16
N LYS A 71 0.31 17.09 -2.93
CA LYS A 71 1.75 17.10 -2.62
C LYS A 71 2.46 15.79 -2.94
N PHE A 72 1.69 14.70 -3.07
CA PHE A 72 2.23 13.35 -3.30
C PHE A 72 1.80 12.74 -4.63
N TYR A 73 0.71 13.23 -5.22
CA TYR A 73 0.07 12.64 -6.39
C TYR A 73 -0.32 13.70 -7.43
N GLU A 74 -0.02 13.37 -8.68
CA GLU A 74 -0.43 14.14 -9.85
C GLU A 74 -1.96 14.24 -9.96
N LYS A 75 -2.45 15.28 -10.63
CA LYS A 75 -3.91 15.54 -10.76
C LYS A 75 -4.69 14.39 -11.42
N TRP A 76 -4.03 13.58 -12.23
CA TRP A 76 -4.60 12.40 -12.91
C TRP A 76 -4.39 11.09 -12.14
N ALA A 77 -3.82 11.14 -10.94
CA ALA A 77 -3.60 9.94 -10.13
C ALA A 77 -4.93 9.34 -9.65
N PHE A 78 -4.99 8.01 -9.61
CA PHE A 78 -6.17 7.27 -9.20
C PHE A 78 -6.76 7.72 -7.85
N LEU A 79 -5.91 7.96 -6.84
CA LEU A 79 -6.35 8.39 -5.51
C LEU A 79 -6.99 9.78 -5.48
N ARG A 80 -6.85 10.58 -6.54
CA ARG A 80 -7.44 11.92 -6.69
C ARG A 80 -8.72 11.89 -7.54
N ASP A 81 -9.06 10.76 -8.13
CA ASP A 81 -10.28 10.56 -8.92
C ASP A 81 -11.40 10.06 -8.00
N THR A 82 -12.33 10.94 -7.63
CA THR A 82 -13.42 10.63 -6.70
C THR A 82 -14.35 9.54 -7.24
N GLU A 83 -14.59 9.49 -8.55
CA GLU A 83 -15.46 8.50 -9.14
C GLU A 83 -14.83 7.10 -9.03
N ARG A 84 -13.56 6.97 -9.43
CA ARG A 84 -12.81 5.71 -9.30
C ARG A 84 -12.66 5.26 -7.86
N MET A 85 -12.45 6.19 -6.93
CA MET A 85 -12.36 5.89 -5.50
C MET A 85 -13.69 5.36 -4.93
N ASN A 86 -14.83 5.89 -5.39
CA ASN A 86 -16.15 5.38 -5.00
C ASN A 86 -16.37 3.95 -5.50
N VAL A 87 -15.96 3.64 -6.74
CA VAL A 87 -16.00 2.28 -7.28
C VAL A 87 -15.10 1.34 -6.47
N LEU A 88 -13.89 1.78 -6.12
CA LEU A 88 -12.97 1.01 -5.27
C LEU A 88 -13.57 0.71 -3.89
N SER A 89 -14.22 1.69 -3.25
CA SER A 89 -14.93 1.48 -1.98
C SER A 89 -15.98 0.37 -2.10
N GLY A 90 -16.73 0.33 -3.21
CA GLY A 90 -17.67 -0.77 -3.50
C GLY A 90 -17.00 -2.15 -3.51
N TYR A 91 -15.84 -2.27 -4.17
CA TYR A 91 -15.06 -3.52 -4.16
C TYR A 91 -14.52 -3.88 -2.77
N MET A 92 -14.04 -2.89 -2.01
CA MET A 92 -13.52 -3.12 -0.66
C MET A 92 -14.60 -3.61 0.31
N LYS A 93 -15.85 -3.14 0.19
CA LYS A 93 -16.99 -3.67 0.96
C LYS A 93 -17.27 -5.14 0.66
N GLY A 94 -17.10 -5.56 -0.59
CA GLY A 94 -17.17 -6.97 -0.97
C GLY A 94 -16.04 -7.78 -0.33
N LEU A 95 -14.82 -7.24 -0.37
CA LEU A 95 -13.63 -7.88 0.20
C LEU A 95 -13.70 -8.03 1.72
N ALA A 96 -14.29 -7.07 2.43
CA ALA A 96 -14.47 -7.10 3.89
C ALA A 96 -15.31 -8.27 4.40
N ARG A 97 -16.01 -9.00 3.51
CA ARG A 97 -16.74 -10.23 3.84
C ARG A 97 -15.84 -11.46 3.91
N LEU A 98 -14.59 -11.34 3.45
CA LEU A 98 -13.61 -12.41 3.47
C LEU A 98 -12.67 -12.22 4.66
N THR A 99 -12.33 -13.31 5.32
CA THR A 99 -11.26 -13.30 6.32
C THR A 99 -9.93 -13.42 5.59
N VAL A 100 -9.09 -12.39 5.69
CA VAL A 100 -7.73 -12.38 5.15
C VAL A 100 -6.74 -12.60 6.30
N GLU A 101 -5.85 -13.57 6.14
CA GLU A 101 -4.79 -13.88 7.11
C GLU A 101 -3.42 -13.76 6.45
N ALA A 102 -3.06 -12.55 6.03
CA ALA A 102 -1.79 -12.30 5.36
C ALA A 102 -0.65 -12.08 6.38
N PRO A 103 0.54 -12.69 6.22
CA PRO A 103 1.67 -12.44 7.11
C PRO A 103 2.16 -10.98 7.08
N VAL A 104 2.16 -10.29 8.22
CA VAL A 104 2.50 -8.86 8.30
C VAL A 104 3.96 -8.57 8.63
N ASN A 105 4.66 -9.49 9.33
CA ASN A 105 6.06 -9.37 9.71
C ASN A 105 6.90 -10.39 8.94
N SER A 106 7.20 -10.09 7.66
CA SER A 106 7.94 -10.97 6.76
C SER A 106 9.04 -10.23 6.01
N PHE A 107 10.26 -10.78 5.97
CA PHE A 107 11.36 -10.18 5.22
C PHE A 107 11.05 -10.00 3.72
N PHE A 108 10.21 -10.87 3.15
CA PHE A 108 9.75 -10.78 1.76
C PHE A 108 8.96 -9.52 1.44
N LEU A 109 8.53 -8.77 2.45
CA LEU A 109 7.87 -7.49 2.27
C LEU A 109 8.84 -6.36 1.91
N ASN A 110 10.14 -6.49 2.19
CA ASN A 110 11.10 -5.40 2.04
C ASN A 110 11.45 -5.00 0.59
N THR A 111 11.00 -5.76 -0.40
CA THR A 111 11.24 -5.49 -1.82
C THR A 111 9.99 -5.80 -2.61
N TRP A 112 9.81 -5.19 -3.78
CA TRP A 112 8.71 -5.58 -4.66
C TRP A 112 9.04 -6.86 -5.42
N THR A 113 8.06 -7.77 -5.49
CA THR A 113 8.11 -8.92 -6.40
C THR A 113 7.61 -8.51 -7.78
N PRO A 114 7.89 -9.29 -8.85
CA PRO A 114 7.44 -8.94 -10.19
C PRO A 114 5.92 -8.78 -10.33
N THR A 115 5.13 -9.71 -9.76
CA THR A 115 3.66 -9.72 -9.88
C THR A 115 2.99 -8.37 -9.56
N PRO A 116 3.16 -7.74 -8.38
CA PRO A 116 2.54 -6.44 -8.11
C PRO A 116 3.05 -5.31 -9.02
N LEU A 117 4.29 -5.37 -9.51
CA LEU A 117 4.83 -4.37 -10.43
C LEU A 117 4.26 -4.54 -11.85
N ILE A 118 4.04 -5.77 -12.29
CA ILE A 118 3.35 -6.09 -13.54
C ILE A 118 1.90 -5.63 -13.47
N LEU A 119 1.19 -6.00 -12.39
CA LEU A 119 -0.22 -5.62 -12.21
C LEU A 119 -0.44 -4.10 -12.10
N SER A 120 0.57 -3.34 -11.65
CA SER A 120 0.53 -1.88 -11.63
C SER A 120 1.02 -1.22 -12.93
N GLY A 121 1.43 -2.01 -13.92
CA GLY A 121 1.92 -1.51 -15.21
C GLY A 121 3.31 -0.85 -15.16
N LEU A 122 4.07 -1.04 -14.08
CA LEU A 122 5.42 -0.48 -13.93
C LEU A 122 6.49 -1.27 -14.66
N ILE A 123 6.25 -2.57 -14.89
CA ILE A 123 7.10 -3.44 -15.70
C ILE A 123 6.23 -4.33 -16.59
N THR A 124 6.79 -4.82 -17.68
CA THR A 124 6.13 -5.78 -18.58
C THR A 124 6.35 -7.21 -18.11
N GLY A 125 5.37 -8.09 -18.36
CA GLY A 125 5.46 -9.53 -18.06
C GLY A 125 4.09 -10.16 -17.79
N GLU A 126 4.10 -11.46 -17.49
CA GLU A 126 2.91 -12.17 -17.00
C GLU A 126 2.97 -12.30 -15.47
N PRO A 127 1.91 -11.90 -14.74
CA PRO A 127 1.86 -12.09 -13.30
C PRO A 127 1.83 -13.59 -12.96
N ALA A 128 2.52 -13.99 -11.90
CA ALA A 128 2.40 -15.35 -11.38
C ALA A 128 0.92 -15.66 -11.05
N ARG A 129 0.45 -16.83 -11.50
CA ARG A 129 -0.91 -17.33 -11.24
C ARG A 129 -1.08 -17.80 -9.80
#